data_AF-A0A5N9DYT1-F1
#
_entry.id   AF-A0A5N9DYT1-F1
#
_cell.length_a   1.000
_cell.length_b   1.000
_cell.length_c   1.000
_cell.angle_alpha   90.00
_cell.angle_beta   90.00
_cell.angle_gamma   90.00
#
_symmetry.space_group_name_H-M   'P 1'
#
loop_
_entity.id
_entity.type
_entity.pdbx_description
1 polymer ?
#
loop_
_entity_poly.entity_id
_entity_poly.type
_entity_poly.pdbx_seq_one_letter_code
_entity_poly.pdbx_strand_id
1 'polypeptide(L)'
;MTSDNLRTGLYDTHISLGGRMVEFGGWDMPVQYPAGILTEVKAVRTAMGVFDVSHMGRLYLSGPKATEFLDWVLTGSVSSLRVGRARYCLICNEKGGVIDDTIFYRLAEDHYLLIPNAGNRLAVVAWCQRWIDEKFS
;
A
#
# COMPACT_ATOMS: atom_id res chain seq x y z
N MET A 1 -16.97 15.23 -16.15
CA MET A 1 -15.91 14.42 -16.75
C MET A 1 -15.50 13.40 -15.71
N THR A 2 -16.08 12.21 -15.76
CA THR A 2 -15.73 11.12 -14.85
C THR A 2 -14.30 10.71 -15.19
N SER A 3 -13.35 10.96 -14.29
CA SER A 3 -11.97 10.49 -14.44
C SER A 3 -11.99 9.01 -14.78
N ASP A 4 -11.29 8.62 -15.85
CA ASP A 4 -11.05 7.20 -16.09
C ASP A 4 -10.32 6.61 -14.88
N ASN A 5 -10.72 5.40 -14.48
CA ASN A 5 -10.03 4.66 -13.41
C ASN A 5 -8.60 4.32 -13.83
N LEU A 6 -7.72 4.22 -12.85
CA LEU A 6 -6.35 3.74 -13.07
C LEU A 6 -6.34 2.23 -13.38
N ARG A 7 -5.31 1.78 -14.10
CA ARG A 7 -5.15 0.38 -14.51
C ARG A 7 -3.79 -0.15 -14.09
N THR A 8 -3.74 -1.39 -13.61
CA THR A 8 -2.47 -2.06 -13.32
C THR A 8 -1.79 -2.49 -14.62
N GLY A 9 -0.49 -2.84 -14.53
CA GLY A 9 0.24 -3.43 -15.66
C GLY A 9 -0.29 -4.79 -16.13
N LEU A 10 -1.22 -5.40 -15.37
CA LEU A 10 -1.84 -6.69 -15.69
C LEU A 10 -3.31 -6.54 -16.15
N TYR A 11 -3.78 -5.31 -16.41
CA TYR A 11 -5.18 -5.06 -16.81
C TYR A 11 -5.62 -5.91 -18.01
N ASP A 12 -4.85 -5.91 -19.10
CA ASP A 12 -5.20 -6.69 -20.30
C ASP A 12 -5.18 -8.20 -20.02
N THR A 13 -4.28 -8.65 -19.15
CA THR A 13 -4.26 -10.05 -18.67
C THR A 13 -5.55 -10.38 -17.94
N HIS A 14 -6.02 -9.52 -17.04
CA HIS A 14 -7.28 -9.72 -16.32
C HIS A 14 -8.47 -9.83 -17.26
N ILE A 15 -8.55 -8.96 -18.26
CA ILE A 15 -9.58 -9.01 -19.31
C ILE A 15 -9.51 -10.34 -20.07
N SER A 16 -8.31 -10.75 -20.50
CA SER A 16 -8.11 -11.99 -21.27
C SER A 16 -8.49 -13.26 -20.50
N LEU A 17 -8.34 -13.24 -19.17
CA LEU A 17 -8.71 -14.33 -18.26
C LEU A 17 -10.21 -14.32 -17.89
N GLY A 18 -11.00 -13.37 -18.42
CA GLY A 18 -12.41 -13.23 -18.10
C GLY A 18 -12.66 -12.63 -16.70
N GLY A 19 -11.70 -11.86 -16.19
CA GLY A 19 -11.84 -11.14 -14.93
C GLY A 19 -13.00 -10.14 -14.98
N ARG A 20 -13.88 -10.20 -13.98
CA ARG A 20 -14.95 -9.21 -13.82
C ARG A 20 -14.37 -7.94 -13.21
N MET A 21 -14.13 -6.93 -14.04
CA MET A 21 -13.53 -5.67 -13.62
C MET A 21 -14.54 -4.78 -12.89
N VAL A 22 -14.12 -4.17 -11.78
CA VAL A 22 -14.89 -3.20 -10.98
C VAL A 22 -14.00 -2.04 -10.55
N GLU A 23 -14.62 -0.91 -10.23
CA GLU A 23 -13.92 0.21 -9.60
C GLU A 23 -13.61 -0.13 -8.13
N PHE A 24 -12.33 -0.04 -7.76
CA PHE A 24 -11.84 -0.27 -6.40
C PHE A 24 -10.73 0.72 -6.07
N GLY A 25 -11.04 1.72 -5.24
CA GLY A 25 -10.06 2.73 -4.81
C GLY A 25 -9.53 3.59 -5.96
N GLY A 26 -10.36 3.86 -6.97
CA GLY A 26 -9.97 4.57 -8.20
C GLY A 26 -9.15 3.74 -9.19
N TRP A 27 -9.14 2.41 -9.06
CA TRP A 27 -8.53 1.47 -10.00
C TRP A 27 -9.56 0.51 -10.58
N ASP A 28 -9.37 0.10 -11.83
CA ASP A 28 -10.07 -1.05 -12.41
C ASP A 28 -9.38 -2.35 -11.95
N MET A 29 -10.06 -3.11 -11.08
CA MET A 29 -9.53 -4.35 -10.50
C MET A 29 -10.48 -5.54 -10.75
N PRO A 30 -9.96 -6.76 -10.96
CA PRO A 30 -10.79 -7.95 -11.09
C PRO A 30 -11.36 -8.37 -9.72
N VAL A 31 -12.69 -8.39 -9.58
CA VAL A 31 -13.35 -8.85 -8.34
C VAL A 31 -13.43 -10.37 -8.22
N GLN A 32 -13.51 -11.06 -9.38
CA GLN A 32 -13.48 -12.51 -9.51
C GLN A 32 -13.26 -12.90 -10.98
N TYR A 33 -12.90 -14.16 -11.22
CA TYR A 33 -12.72 -14.83 -12.51
C TYR A 33 -13.86 -15.82 -12.78
N PRO A 34 -13.93 -16.47 -13.97
CA PRO A 34 -15.08 -17.28 -14.37
C PRO A 34 -15.46 -18.43 -13.42
N ALA A 35 -14.49 -18.97 -12.67
CA ALA A 35 -14.74 -20.04 -11.69
C ALA A 35 -15.46 -19.57 -10.41
N GLY A 36 -15.56 -18.24 -10.21
CA GLY A 36 -16.28 -17.60 -9.12
C GLY A 36 -15.51 -17.51 -7.80
N ILE A 37 -15.92 -16.54 -6.96
CA ILE A 37 -15.24 -16.18 -5.71
C ILE A 37 -15.06 -17.34 -4.72
N LEU A 38 -16.04 -18.26 -4.62
CA LEU A 38 -15.95 -19.40 -3.70
C LEU A 38 -14.83 -20.37 -4.11
N THR A 39 -14.62 -20.54 -5.42
CA THR A 39 -13.55 -21.38 -5.96
C THR A 39 -12.18 -20.75 -5.69
N GLU A 40 -12.06 -19.43 -5.87
CA GLU A 40 -10.82 -18.68 -5.59
C GLU A 40 -10.44 -18.74 -4.11
N VAL A 41 -11.40 -18.50 -3.20
CA VAL A 41 -11.19 -18.59 -1.75
C VAL A 41 -10.74 -20.00 -1.36
N LYS A 42 -11.38 -21.04 -1.92
CA LYS A 42 -10.98 -22.43 -1.69
C LYS A 42 -9.55 -22.68 -2.18
N ALA A 43 -9.20 -22.24 -3.39
CA ALA A 43 -7.88 -22.42 -3.97
C ALA A 43 -6.77 -21.82 -3.09
N VAL A 44 -6.97 -20.61 -2.55
CA VAL A 44 -6.03 -19.96 -1.63
C VAL A 44 -5.83 -20.76 -0.34
N ARG A 45 -6.89 -21.41 0.16
CA ARG A 45 -6.86 -22.17 1.42
C ARG A 45 -6.33 -23.59 1.27
N THR A 46 -6.52 -24.22 0.11
CA THR A 46 -6.21 -25.64 -0.10
C THR A 46 -5.08 -25.89 -1.09
N ALA A 47 -4.63 -24.87 -1.82
CA ALA A 47 -3.59 -24.96 -2.83
C ALA A 47 -2.79 -23.64 -2.92
N MET A 48 -2.95 -22.87 -4.00
CA MET A 48 -2.29 -21.60 -4.26
C MET A 48 -3.29 -20.60 -4.81
N GLY A 49 -3.14 -19.33 -4.44
CA GLY A 49 -3.77 -18.20 -5.13
C GLY A 49 -2.73 -17.17 -5.53
N VAL A 50 -2.98 -16.47 -6.64
CA VAL A 50 -2.17 -15.36 -7.12
C VAL A 50 -3.05 -14.13 -7.19
N PHE A 51 -2.57 -13.03 -6.61
CA PHE A 51 -3.30 -11.77 -6.55
C PHE A 51 -2.50 -10.67 -7.22
N ASP A 52 -3.15 -9.88 -8.08
CA ASP A 52 -2.60 -8.61 -8.52
C ASP A 52 -2.90 -7.52 -7.49
N VAL A 53 -1.90 -7.22 -6.66
CA VAL A 53 -1.95 -6.13 -5.67
C VAL A 53 -1.17 -4.89 -6.13
N SER A 54 -0.97 -4.74 -7.45
CA SER A 54 -0.13 -3.66 -7.99
C SER A 54 -0.73 -2.26 -7.86
N HIS A 55 -2.02 -2.17 -7.54
CA HIS A 55 -2.75 -0.93 -7.27
C HIS A 55 -2.39 -0.29 -5.91
N MET A 56 -1.77 -1.06 -5.00
CA MET A 56 -1.29 -0.55 -3.71
C MET A 56 -0.22 0.54 -3.89
N GLY A 57 -0.20 1.51 -2.99
CA GLY A 57 0.83 2.55 -3.02
C GLY A 57 2.20 2.01 -2.64
N ARG A 58 3.25 2.66 -3.12
CA ARG A 58 4.66 2.36 -2.81
C ARG A 58 5.41 3.66 -2.63
N LEU A 59 5.79 3.97 -1.40
CA LEU A 59 6.61 5.14 -1.08
C LEU A 59 7.98 4.64 -0.64
N TYR A 60 9.02 5.05 -1.36
CA TYR A 60 10.41 4.83 -0.98
C TYR A 60 10.89 6.03 -0.19
N LEU A 61 11.41 5.81 1.02
CA LEU A 61 11.93 6.87 1.88
C LEU A 61 13.37 6.57 2.23
N SER A 62 14.22 7.58 2.11
CA SER A 62 15.65 7.44 2.40
C SER A 62 16.27 8.73 2.91
N GLY A 63 17.32 8.59 3.72
CA GLY A 63 18.12 9.72 4.20
C GLY A 63 18.39 9.66 5.71
N PRO A 64 19.31 10.48 6.22
CA PRO A 64 19.83 10.36 7.59
C PRO A 64 18.76 10.60 8.67
N LYS A 65 17.65 11.29 8.35
CA LYS A 65 16.51 11.51 9.25
C LYS A 65 15.34 10.57 8.99
N ALA A 66 15.45 9.61 8.06
CA ALA A 66 14.32 8.77 7.64
C ALA A 66 13.76 7.92 8.79
N THR A 67 14.64 7.38 9.65
CA THR A 67 14.23 6.64 10.85
C THR A 67 13.39 7.50 11.79
N GLU A 68 13.88 8.71 12.12
CA GLU A 68 13.20 9.64 13.03
C GLU A 68 11.87 10.12 12.44
N PHE A 69 11.85 10.42 11.13
CA PHE A 69 10.65 10.79 10.41
C PHE A 69 9.59 9.67 10.45
N LEU A 70 10.00 8.43 10.20
CA LEU A 70 9.06 7.31 10.21
C LEU A 70 8.56 6.99 11.63
N ASP A 71 9.42 7.09 12.65
CA ASP A 71 9.00 6.99 14.06
C ASP A 71 8.01 8.11 14.45
N TRP A 72 8.06 9.27 13.78
CA TRP A 72 7.11 10.37 13.99
C TRP A 72 5.74 10.12 13.36
N VAL A 73 5.71 9.59 12.13
CA VAL A 73 4.46 9.45 11.35
C VAL A 73 3.77 8.09 11.53
N LEU A 74 4.47 7.08 12.03
CA LEU A 74 3.94 5.73 12.22
C LEU A 74 3.72 5.40 13.70
N THR A 75 2.67 4.63 14.00
CA THR A 75 2.43 4.15 15.37
C THR A 75 3.39 3.03 15.81
N GLY A 76 4.11 2.41 14.87
CA GLY A 76 5.04 1.31 15.16
C GLY A 76 6.49 1.76 15.11
N SER A 77 7.28 1.42 16.13
CA SER A 77 8.69 1.82 16.21
C SER A 77 9.53 1.29 15.02
N VAL A 78 10.04 2.20 14.21
CA VAL A 78 10.92 1.96 13.07
C VAL A 78 12.35 1.73 13.54
N SER A 79 12.82 2.50 14.52
CA SER A 79 14.14 2.36 15.14
C SER A 79 14.44 0.95 15.65
N SER A 80 13.43 0.23 16.16
CA SER A 80 13.59 -1.15 16.68
C SER A 80 13.58 -2.23 15.60
N LEU A 81 13.22 -1.92 14.35
CA LEU A 81 13.11 -2.92 13.30
C LEU A 81 14.47 -3.18 12.66
N ARG A 82 14.89 -4.45 12.60
CA ARG A 82 16.12 -4.85 11.89
C ARG A 82 15.95 -4.74 10.38
N VAL A 83 17.04 -4.47 9.66
CA VAL A 83 17.09 -4.52 8.19
C VAL A 83 16.57 -5.86 7.66
N GLY A 84 15.85 -5.83 6.54
CA GLY A 84 15.24 -7.01 5.90
C GLY A 84 13.93 -7.46 6.56
N ARG A 85 13.37 -6.68 7.48
CA ARG A 85 12.10 -6.97 8.14
C ARG A 85 11.02 -5.96 7.76
N ALA A 86 9.78 -6.39 7.98
CA ALA A 86 8.59 -5.58 7.78
C ALA A 86 7.78 -5.52 9.07
N ARG A 87 6.96 -4.47 9.22
CA ARG A 87 6.04 -4.34 10.34
C ARG A 87 4.77 -3.62 9.90
N TYR A 88 3.64 -4.10 10.39
CA TYR A 88 2.34 -3.45 10.27
C TYR A 88 2.24 -2.28 11.26
N CYS A 89 1.72 -1.15 10.82
CA CYS A 89 1.47 0.02 11.64
C CYS A 89 0.32 0.84 11.08
N LEU A 90 -0.06 1.86 11.84
CA LEU A 90 -1.05 2.85 11.45
C LEU A 90 -0.35 4.19 11.19
N ILE A 91 -0.95 4.96 10.30
CA ILE A 91 -0.68 6.38 10.11
C ILE A 91 -1.87 7.13 10.71
N CYS A 92 -1.62 7.93 11.74
CA CYS A 92 -2.67 8.69 12.43
C CYS A 92 -2.48 10.19 12.24
N ASN A 93 -3.59 10.93 12.21
CA ASN A 93 -3.57 12.39 12.31
C ASN A 93 -3.33 12.84 13.76
N GLU A 94 -3.22 14.15 13.98
CA GLU A 94 -2.88 14.73 15.29
C GLU A 94 -3.93 14.47 16.37
N LYS A 95 -5.15 14.09 16.00
CA LYS A 95 -6.25 13.74 16.92
C LYS A 95 -6.32 12.24 17.18
N GLY A 96 -5.39 11.45 16.66
CA GLY A 96 -5.37 9.99 16.76
C GLY A 96 -6.32 9.27 15.80
N GLY A 97 -6.96 9.99 14.87
CA GLY A 97 -7.77 9.37 13.81
C GLY A 97 -6.89 8.71 12.76
N VAL A 98 -7.26 7.50 12.31
CA VAL A 98 -6.48 6.75 11.31
C VAL A 98 -6.64 7.39 9.93
N ILE A 99 -5.52 7.74 9.31
CA ILE A 99 -5.42 8.16 7.92
C ILE A 99 -5.34 6.92 7.02
N ASP A 100 -4.46 5.97 7.39
CA ASP A 100 -4.30 4.71 6.69
C ASP A 100 -3.66 3.67 7.61
N ASP A 101 -3.83 2.39 7.31
CA ASP A 101 -2.96 1.34 7.80
C ASP A 101 -1.94 0.94 6.73
N THR A 102 -0.78 0.43 7.16
CA THR A 102 0.33 0.19 6.24
C THR A 102 1.29 -0.88 6.75
N ILE A 103 2.05 -1.44 5.83
CA ILE A 103 3.25 -2.22 6.14
C ILE A 103 4.45 -1.39 5.71
N PHE A 104 5.39 -1.16 6.62
CA PHE A 104 6.70 -0.63 6.27
C PHE A 104 7.77 -1.72 6.29
N TYR A 105 8.75 -1.58 5.42
CA TYR A 105 9.92 -2.44 5.30
C TYR A 105 11.17 -1.61 5.57
N ARG A 106 12.11 -2.13 6.37
CA ARG A 106 13.46 -1.57 6.47
C ARG A 106 14.36 -2.30 5.49
N LEU A 107 14.64 -1.67 4.35
CA LEU A 107 15.36 -2.29 3.23
C LEU A 107 16.87 -2.27 3.43
N ALA A 108 17.40 -1.18 3.97
CA ALA A 108 18.81 -1.01 4.34
C ALA A 108 18.93 -0.03 5.50
N GLU A 109 20.16 0.36 5.84
CA GLU A 109 20.36 1.50 6.75
C GLU A 109 19.79 2.75 6.11
N ASP A 110 18.90 3.45 6.82
CA ASP A 110 18.22 4.66 6.35
C ASP A 110 17.45 4.51 5.02
N HIS A 111 17.02 3.30 4.64
CA HIS A 111 16.19 3.06 3.44
C HIS A 111 14.96 2.22 3.78
N TYR A 112 13.80 2.73 3.39
CA TYR A 112 12.51 2.17 3.77
C TYR A 112 11.55 2.12 2.59
N LEU A 113 10.60 1.20 2.66
CA LEU A 113 9.47 1.11 1.75
C LEU A 113 8.18 1.05 2.57
N LEU A 114 7.28 1.99 2.31
CA LEU A 114 5.95 2.06 2.91
C LEU A 114 4.89 1.66 1.88
N ILE A 115 3.96 0.79 2.27
CA ILE A 115 2.89 0.26 1.40
C ILE A 115 1.53 0.75 1.90
N PRO A 116 1.05 1.95 1.50
CA PRO A 116 -0.30 2.41 1.83
C PRO A 116 -1.38 1.77 0.93
N ASN A 117 -2.63 1.85 1.37
CA ASN A 117 -3.78 1.37 0.60
C ASN A 117 -3.98 2.20 -0.68
N ALA A 118 -4.50 1.55 -1.73
CA ALA A 118 -4.63 2.14 -3.07
C ALA A 118 -5.41 3.46 -3.09
N GLY A 119 -6.54 3.52 -2.38
CA GLY A 119 -7.39 4.70 -2.29
C GLY A 119 -6.79 5.85 -1.46
N ASN A 120 -5.93 5.52 -0.49
CA ASN A 120 -5.35 6.49 0.45
C ASN A 120 -3.97 6.99 0.03
N ARG A 121 -3.38 6.44 -1.06
CA ARG A 121 -2.00 6.74 -1.48
C ARG A 121 -1.70 8.24 -1.57
N LEU A 122 -2.60 9.05 -2.12
CA LEU A 122 -2.38 10.49 -2.31
C LEU A 122 -2.47 11.24 -0.98
N ALA A 123 -3.39 10.84 -0.10
CA ALA A 123 -3.50 11.39 1.24
C ALA A 123 -2.26 11.08 2.07
N VAL A 124 -1.74 9.86 1.98
CA VAL A 124 -0.49 9.45 2.66
C VAL A 124 0.72 10.22 2.13
N VAL A 125 0.86 10.38 0.81
CA VAL A 125 1.94 11.19 0.22
C VAL A 125 1.87 12.63 0.70
N ALA A 126 0.69 13.25 0.66
CA ALA A 126 0.51 14.62 1.13
C ALA A 126 0.82 14.78 2.62
N TRP A 127 0.41 13.80 3.44
CA TRP A 127 0.70 13.77 4.87
C TRP A 127 2.20 13.67 5.15
N CYS A 128 2.91 12.78 4.47
CA CYS A 128 4.35 12.64 4.59
C CYS A 128 5.07 13.93 4.16
N GLN A 129 4.69 14.50 3.00
CA GLN A 129 5.32 15.72 2.49
C GLN A 129 5.18 16.90 3.46
N ARG A 130 3.98 17.09 4.03
CA ARG A 130 3.74 18.13 5.03
C ARG A 130 4.73 18.05 6.20
N TRP A 131 4.91 16.87 6.79
CA TRP A 131 5.81 16.71 7.94
C TRP A 131 7.28 16.80 7.55
N ILE A 132 7.65 16.36 6.34
CA ILE A 132 8.98 16.59 5.80
C ILE A 132 9.25 18.10 5.78
N ASP A 133 8.37 18.88 5.17
CA ASP A 133 8.53 20.33 5.03
C ASP A 133 8.54 21.04 6.40
N GLU A 134 7.62 20.69 7.29
CA GLU A 134 7.44 21.37 8.59
C GLU A 134 8.52 21.02 9.64
N LYS A 135 9.09 19.81 9.61
CA LYS A 135 9.92 19.31 10.73
C LYS A 135 11.22 18.63 10.33
N PHE A 136 11.31 18.05 9.14
CA PHE A 136 12.44 17.21 8.75
C PHE A 136 13.30 17.77 7.59
N SER A 137 12.96 18.97 7.10
CA SER A 137 13.79 19.80 6.22
C SER A 137 15.19 20.09 6.81
#